data_AF-A0A133XW87-F1
#
_entry.id   AF-A0A133XW87-F1
#
_cell.length_a   1.000
_cell.length_b   1.000
_cell.length_c   1.000
_cell.angle_alpha   90.00
_cell.angle_beta   90.00
_cell.angle_gamma   90.00
#
_symmetry.space_group_name_H-M   'P 1'
#
loop_
_entity.id
_entity.type
_entity.pdbx_description
1 polymer ?
#
loop_
_entity_poly.entity_id
_entity_poly.type
_entity_poly.pdbx_seq_one_letter_code
_entity_poly.pdbx_strand_id
1 'polypeptide(L)'
;MEALVRLVDAQPGALQHEVGRRERQKLDAALGVSVNALKDYGVETAGDFMSLLVRLEDSFGIVPSADGSGLSLNPKAPHAPKAAAAIELWAEKRAQLENDEIDADEYEDWKASL
;
A
#
# COMPACT_ATOMS: atom_id res chain seq x y z
N MET A 1 54.03 10.74 14.07
CA MET A 1 53.40 10.87 12.74
C MET A 1 52.63 9.59 12.45
N GLU A 2 51.49 9.36 13.12
CA GLU A 2 50.62 8.19 12.85
C GLU A 2 49.17 8.56 13.11
N ALA A 3 48.57 9.36 12.22
CA ALA A 3 47.14 9.65 12.30
C ALA A 3 46.50 9.89 10.91
N LEU A 4 47.14 9.47 9.82
CA LEU A 4 46.69 9.85 8.46
C LEU A 4 46.77 8.74 7.41
N VAL A 5 46.71 7.48 7.83
CA VAL A 5 46.60 6.33 6.90
C VAL A 5 45.46 5.42 7.34
N ARG A 6 44.21 5.86 7.17
CA ARG A 6 43.02 4.99 7.07
C ARG A 6 41.87 5.66 6.27
N LEU A 7 42.20 6.41 5.22
CA LEU A 7 41.18 7.00 4.35
C LEU A 7 41.40 6.70 2.85
N VAL A 8 42.11 5.62 2.54
CA VAL A 8 42.25 5.08 1.18
C VAL A 8 42.00 3.57 1.26
N ASP A 9 40.76 3.19 1.53
CA ASP A 9 40.28 1.81 1.27
C ASP A 9 38.76 1.76 1.05
N ALA A 10 38.12 2.91 0.84
CA ALA A 10 36.73 2.92 0.39
C ALA A 10 36.73 2.74 -1.14
N GLN A 11 36.46 1.51 -1.60
CA GLN A 11 36.20 1.24 -3.01
C GLN A 11 35.14 2.23 -3.53
N PRO A 12 35.39 2.97 -4.63
CA PRO A 12 34.49 4.01 -5.11
C PRO A 12 33.08 3.48 -5.50
N GLY A 13 32.94 2.17 -5.73
CA GLY A 13 31.65 1.51 -5.94
C GLY A 13 30.84 1.23 -4.67
N ALA A 14 31.50 1.09 -3.51
CA ALA A 14 30.82 0.80 -2.23
C ALA A 14 29.98 1.99 -1.76
N LEU A 15 30.49 3.22 -1.95
CA LEU A 15 29.78 4.44 -1.60
C LEU A 15 28.54 4.67 -2.48
N GLN A 16 28.59 4.34 -3.77
CA GLN A 16 27.42 4.45 -4.66
C GLN A 16 26.33 3.44 -4.30
N HIS A 17 26.72 2.21 -3.97
CA HIS A 17 25.78 1.16 -3.57
C HIS A 17 25.11 1.48 -2.22
N GLU A 18 25.85 2.12 -1.29
CA GLU A 18 25.35 2.49 0.04
C GLU A 18 24.50 3.76 0.01
N VAL A 19 24.87 4.77 -0.77
CA VAL A 19 24.04 5.98 -1.00
C VAL A 19 22.74 5.60 -1.68
N GLY A 20 22.78 4.78 -2.74
CA GLY A 20 21.56 4.29 -3.39
C GLY A 20 20.68 3.44 -2.46
N ARG A 21 21.28 2.68 -1.53
CA ARG A 21 20.53 1.89 -0.53
C ARG A 21 19.89 2.79 0.55
N ARG A 22 20.58 3.84 1.00
CA ARG A 22 20.06 4.79 2.00
C ARG A 22 18.92 5.65 1.45
N GLU A 23 19.02 6.09 0.20
CA GLU A 23 17.94 6.86 -0.44
C GLU A 23 16.68 6.01 -0.64
N ARG A 24 16.83 4.72 -0.99
CA ARG A 24 15.69 3.78 -1.02
C ARG A 24 15.05 3.56 0.36
N GLN A 25 15.86 3.39 1.40
CA GLN A 25 15.35 3.22 2.78
C GLN A 25 14.65 4.46 3.31
N LYS A 26 15.07 5.67 2.92
CA LYS A 26 14.39 6.92 3.27
C LYS A 26 13.06 7.06 2.53
N LEU A 27 12.98 6.62 1.28
CA LEU A 27 11.75 6.64 0.50
C LEU A 27 10.72 5.65 1.07
N ASP A 28 11.16 4.42 1.43
CA ASP A 28 10.32 3.41 2.08
C ASP A 28 9.75 3.92 3.42
N ALA A 29 10.57 4.64 4.20
CA ALA A 29 10.15 5.20 5.49
C ALA A 29 9.25 6.45 5.36
N ALA A 30 9.45 7.26 4.32
CA ALA A 30 8.66 8.48 4.08
C ALA A 30 7.28 8.18 3.46
N LEU A 31 7.17 7.11 2.68
CA LEU A 31 5.93 6.73 2.01
C LEU A 31 5.13 5.67 2.78
N GLY A 32 5.73 4.94 3.74
CA GLY A 32 5.06 3.82 4.41
C GLY A 32 4.59 2.72 3.42
N VAL A 33 5.16 2.73 2.22
CA VAL A 33 4.78 1.91 1.08
C VAL A 33 6.08 1.29 0.58
N SER A 34 6.26 0.00 0.88
CA SER A 34 7.33 -0.80 0.28
C SER A 34 7.13 -0.82 -1.23
N VAL A 35 8.22 -0.77 -2.01
CA VAL A 35 8.24 -0.99 -3.48
C VAL A 35 7.53 -2.29 -3.92
N ASN A 36 7.12 -3.17 -2.99
CA ASN A 36 6.14 -4.24 -3.20
C ASN A 36 4.69 -3.77 -3.51
N ALA A 37 4.36 -2.48 -3.43
CA ALA A 37 3.02 -1.96 -3.70
C ALA A 37 2.71 -1.78 -5.19
N LEU A 38 3.72 -1.89 -6.06
CA LEU A 38 3.52 -2.08 -7.51
C LEU A 38 3.36 -3.58 -7.85
N LYS A 39 2.69 -4.34 -6.98
CA LYS A 39 2.22 -5.67 -7.33
C LYS A 39 0.79 -5.50 -7.79
N ASP A 40 0.56 -5.79 -9.06
CA ASP A 40 -0.66 -6.50 -9.41
C ASP A 40 -0.89 -7.54 -8.29
N TYR A 41 -1.99 -7.42 -7.55
CA TYR A 41 -2.22 -8.27 -6.38
C TYR A 41 -2.25 -9.75 -6.77
N GLY A 42 -2.17 -10.07 -8.08
CA GLY A 42 -2.02 -11.41 -8.62
C GLY A 42 -3.26 -12.22 -8.34
N VAL A 43 -4.41 -11.54 -8.27
CA VAL A 43 -5.70 -12.15 -7.99
C VAL A 43 -6.24 -12.70 -9.30
N GLU A 44 -5.73 -13.85 -9.69
CA GLU A 44 -6.14 -14.55 -10.91
C GLU A 44 -7.15 -15.65 -10.59
N THR A 45 -7.11 -16.19 -9.37
CA THR A 45 -7.97 -17.28 -8.92
C THR A 45 -8.74 -16.95 -7.65
N ALA A 46 -9.80 -17.73 -7.38
CA ALA A 46 -10.52 -17.66 -6.11
C ALA A 46 -9.62 -17.92 -4.90
N GLY A 47 -8.57 -18.75 -5.06
CA GLY A 47 -7.59 -19.00 -4.01
C GLY A 47 -6.72 -17.78 -3.70
N ASP A 48 -6.33 -17.03 -4.73
CA ASP A 48 -5.56 -15.79 -4.57
C ASP A 48 -6.41 -14.70 -3.89
N PHE A 49 -7.68 -14.61 -4.30
CA PHE A 49 -8.64 -13.70 -3.67
C PHE A 49 -8.82 -14.00 -2.18
N MET A 50 -9.03 -15.27 -1.82
CA MET A 50 -9.12 -15.67 -0.41
C MET A 50 -7.82 -15.41 0.36
N SER A 51 -6.67 -15.63 -0.29
CA SER A 51 -5.36 -15.33 0.31
C SER A 51 -5.17 -13.84 0.59
N LEU A 52 -5.72 -12.96 -0.27
CA LEU A 52 -5.73 -11.53 -0.04
C LEU A 52 -6.65 -11.15 1.12
N LEU A 53 -7.87 -11.70 1.17
CA LEU A 53 -8.84 -11.41 2.25
C LEU A 53 -8.29 -11.78 3.63
N VAL A 54 -7.66 -12.95 3.78
CA VAL A 54 -7.07 -13.38 5.06
C VAL A 54 -5.94 -12.43 5.52
N ARG A 55 -5.15 -11.86 4.59
CA ARG A 55 -4.13 -10.85 4.96
C ARG A 55 -4.76 -9.54 5.43
N LEU A 56 -5.87 -9.14 4.81
CA LEU A 56 -6.60 -7.93 5.17
C LEU A 56 -7.36 -8.11 6.49
N GLU A 57 -7.79 -9.33 6.84
CA GLU A 57 -8.38 -9.67 8.13
C GLU A 57 -7.43 -9.28 9.28
N ASP A 58 -6.19 -9.77 9.27
CA ASP A 58 -5.23 -9.52 10.34
C ASP A 58 -4.78 -8.05 10.43
N SER A 59 -4.58 -7.41 9.27
CA SER A 59 -3.97 -6.07 9.20
C SER A 59 -4.99 -4.95 9.34
N PHE A 60 -6.10 -5.06 8.61
CA PHE A 60 -7.11 -4.00 8.44
C PHE A 60 -8.47 -4.36 9.06
N GLY A 61 -8.64 -5.58 9.57
CA GLY A 61 -9.88 -6.02 10.19
C GLY A 61 -10.99 -6.34 9.21
N ILE A 62 -10.68 -6.61 7.94
CA ILE A 62 -11.70 -6.99 6.95
C ILE A 62 -12.13 -8.43 7.22
N VAL A 63 -13.38 -8.62 7.60
CA VAL A 63 -13.97 -9.94 7.90
C VAL A 63 -15.27 -10.10 7.11
N PRO A 64 -15.71 -11.33 6.77
CA PRO A 64 -17.02 -11.53 6.16
C PRO A 64 -18.14 -10.98 7.07
N SER A 65 -19.19 -10.44 6.46
CA SER A 65 -20.39 -10.05 7.18
C SER A 65 -21.08 -11.27 7.80
N ALA A 66 -21.83 -11.06 8.89
CA ALA A 66 -22.47 -12.15 9.63
C ALA A 66 -23.46 -12.99 8.80
N ASP A 67 -24.04 -12.38 7.76
CA ASP A 67 -24.95 -13.01 6.80
C ASP A 67 -24.23 -13.61 5.58
N GLY A 68 -22.91 -13.43 5.47
CA GLY A 68 -22.09 -13.90 4.36
C GLY A 68 -22.31 -13.18 3.04
N SER A 69 -23.09 -12.08 3.03
CA SER A 69 -23.41 -11.33 1.80
C SER A 69 -22.32 -10.37 1.36
N GLY A 70 -21.34 -10.08 2.22
CA GLY A 70 -20.27 -9.15 1.91
C GLY A 70 -19.16 -9.11 2.95
N LEU A 71 -18.52 -7.95 3.06
CA LEU A 71 -17.41 -7.70 3.97
C LEU A 71 -17.83 -6.68 5.03
N SER A 72 -17.24 -6.78 6.20
CA SER A 72 -17.41 -5.86 7.32
C SER A 72 -16.05 -5.55 7.96
N LEU A 73 -16.01 -4.49 8.78
CA LEU A 73 -14.80 -4.09 9.49
C LEU A 73 -14.90 -4.45 10.97
N ASN A 74 -13.89 -5.16 11.46
CA ASN A 74 -13.64 -5.33 12.89
C ASN A 74 -12.90 -4.08 13.42
N PRO A 75 -13.55 -3.21 14.22
CA PRO A 75 -12.96 -1.95 14.67
C PRO A 75 -11.78 -2.14 15.62
N LYS A 76 -11.54 -3.37 16.11
CA LYS A 76 -10.43 -3.69 17.01
C LYS A 76 -9.11 -3.91 16.28
N ALA A 77 -9.11 -4.04 14.95
CA ALA A 77 -7.88 -4.26 14.20
C ALA A 77 -7.03 -2.97 14.14
N PRO A 78 -5.68 -3.08 14.13
CA PRO A 78 -4.79 -1.93 14.23
C PRO A 78 -5.01 -0.85 13.17
N HIS A 79 -5.40 -1.25 11.94
CA HIS A 79 -5.61 -0.33 10.83
C HIS A 79 -7.08 -0.19 10.41
N ALA A 80 -8.02 -0.67 11.22
CA ALA A 80 -9.45 -0.57 10.92
C ALA A 80 -9.93 0.88 10.68
N PRO A 81 -9.50 1.91 11.44
CA PRO A 81 -9.90 3.30 11.16
C PRO A 81 -9.41 3.79 9.79
N LYS A 82 -8.23 3.37 9.36
CA LYS A 82 -7.68 3.72 8.04
C LYS A 82 -8.44 3.02 6.92
N ALA A 83 -8.80 1.75 7.12
CA ALA A 83 -9.64 1.00 6.18
C ALA A 83 -11.03 1.64 6.04
N ALA A 84 -11.66 2.01 7.16
CA ALA A 84 -12.96 2.69 7.17
C ALA A 84 -12.94 3.97 6.34
N ALA A 85 -11.97 4.86 6.60
CA ALA A 85 -11.84 6.11 5.85
C ALA A 85 -11.60 5.89 4.34
N ALA A 86 -10.82 4.87 3.96
CA ALA A 86 -10.60 4.54 2.56
C ALA A 86 -11.86 4.00 1.87
N ILE A 87 -12.64 3.15 2.56
CA ILE A 87 -13.91 2.62 2.06
C ILE A 87 -14.96 3.72 1.95
N GLU A 88 -15.02 4.65 2.91
CA GLU A 88 -15.90 5.81 2.87
C GLU A 88 -15.58 6.71 1.66
N LEU A 89 -14.30 7.03 1.44
CA LEU A 89 -13.88 7.81 0.28
C LEU A 89 -14.25 7.12 -1.04
N TRP A 90 -14.07 5.79 -1.12
CA TRP A 90 -14.45 5.03 -2.30
C TRP A 90 -15.97 5.03 -2.52
N ALA A 91 -16.75 4.85 -1.45
CA ALA A 91 -18.21 4.91 -1.51
C ALA A 91 -18.73 6.28 -1.96
N GLU A 92 -18.12 7.37 -1.48
CA GLU A 92 -18.42 8.73 -1.93
C GLU A 92 -18.14 8.90 -3.43
N LYS A 93 -16.97 8.46 -3.90
CA LYS A 93 -16.62 8.50 -5.33
C LYS A 93 -17.57 7.69 -6.20
N ARG A 94 -18.02 6.52 -5.72
CA ARG A 94 -19.04 5.70 -6.37
C ARG A 94 -20.40 6.40 -6.44
N ALA A 95 -20.82 7.06 -5.36
CA ALA A 95 -22.06 7.82 -5.32
C ALA A 95 -22.02 9.02 -6.29
N GLN A 96 -20.89 9.72 -6.39
CA GLN A 96 -20.68 10.79 -7.39
C GLN A 96 -20.90 10.27 -8.82
N LEU A 97 -20.34 9.09 -9.15
CA LEU A 97 -20.54 8.46 -10.45
C LEU A 97 -22.00 8.05 -10.68
N GLU A 98 -22.65 7.47 -9.68
CA GLU A 98 -24.06 7.02 -9.77
C GLU A 98 -25.06 8.18 -9.87
N ASN A 99 -24.69 9.36 -9.35
CA ASN A 99 -25.48 10.58 -9.42
C ASN A 99 -25.13 11.46 -10.64
N ASP A 100 -24.29 10.97 -11.56
CA ASP A 100 -23.78 11.71 -12.72
C ASP A 100 -23.01 13.01 -12.36
N GLU A 101 -22.45 13.10 -11.14
CA GLU A 101 -21.61 14.22 -10.71
C GLU A 101 -20.18 14.13 -11.26
N ILE A 102 -19.71 12.90 -11.48
CA ILE A 102 -18.50 12.60 -12.25
C ILE A 102 -18.85 11.59 -13.34
N ASP A 103 -18.14 11.65 -14.47
CA ASP A 103 -18.29 10.65 -15.52
C ASP A 103 -17.40 9.42 -15.31
N ALA A 104 -17.53 8.45 -16.22
CA ALA A 104 -16.77 7.21 -16.16
C ALA A 104 -15.26 7.44 -16.33
N ASP A 105 -14.85 8.39 -17.16
CA ASP A 105 -13.44 8.68 -17.43
C ASP A 105 -12.81 9.35 -16.19
N GLU A 106 -13.51 10.29 -15.56
CA GLU A 106 -13.09 10.91 -14.29
C GLU A 106 -12.96 9.88 -13.16
N TYR A 107 -13.85 8.88 -13.10
CA TYR A 107 -13.75 7.79 -12.15
C TYR A 107 -12.57 6.84 -12.44
N GLU A 108 -12.26 6.57 -13.72
CA GLU A 108 -11.05 5.84 -14.12
C GLU A 108 -9.77 6.61 -13.76
N ASP A 109 -9.72 7.92 -14.03
CA ASP A 109 -8.60 8.79 -13.68
C ASP A 109 -8.38 8.82 -12.16
N TRP A 110 -9.45 8.88 -11.38
CA TRP A 110 -9.36 8.77 -9.92
C TRP A 110 -8.77 7.41 -9.50
N LYS A 111 -9.25 6.29 -10.06
CA LYS A 111 -8.69 4.96 -9.76
C LYS A 111 -7.22 4.85 -10.13
N ALA A 112 -6.79 5.47 -11.23
CA ALA A 112 -5.39 5.51 -11.66
C ALA A 112 -4.49 6.37 -10.75
N SER A 113 -5.07 7.24 -9.92
CA SER A 113 -4.35 8.11 -8.99
C SER A 113 -4.05 7.49 -7.61
N LEU A 114 -4.61 6.32 -7.31
CA LEU A 114 -4.45 5.58 -6.05
C LEU A 114 -3.17 4.75 -6.02
#